data_AF-A0A3M1KKH7-F1
#
_entry.id   AF-A0A3M1KKH7-F1
#
_cell.length_a   1.000
_cell.length_b   1.000
_cell.length_c   1.000
_cell.angle_alpha   90.00
_cell.angle_beta   90.00
_cell.angle_gamma   90.00
#
_symmetry.space_group_name_H-M   'P 1'
#
loop_
_entity.id
_entity.type
_entity.pdbx_description
1 polymer ?
#
loop_
_entity_poly.entity_id
_entity_poly.type
_entity_poly.pdbx_seq_one_letter_code
_entity_poly.pdbx_strand_id
1 'polypeptide(L)'
;MPRLLLLLLLALTSACASLPEVKPSAPRMLRGYEYIPDNTGRYQCPYTHDGVLAEWVDKAVSARAGAQIGKAVLGATGGIVGQVKGDSVTGLIGRTLGQLIGNAAGRAATLKRIGGWETVRETSDISFMSIESMARFLARFYKHHPHFDLAVDLTGEIYPEFVPWGERIRQGDL
;
A
#
# COMPACT_ATOMS: atom_id res chain seq x y z
N MET A 1 -2.36 -24.79 57.31
CA MET A 1 -2.69 -23.64 56.43
C MET A 1 -1.61 -23.30 55.38
N PRO A 2 -0.94 -24.24 54.67
CA PRO A 2 0.03 -23.86 53.63
C PRO A 2 -0.54 -23.85 52.21
N ARG A 3 -1.71 -24.47 51.97
CA ARG A 3 -2.31 -24.59 50.62
C ARG A 3 -2.93 -23.30 50.10
N LEU A 4 -3.33 -22.38 50.98
CA LEU A 4 -3.89 -21.09 50.58
C LEU A 4 -2.81 -20.09 50.12
N LEU A 5 -1.57 -20.22 50.64
CA LEU A 5 -0.45 -19.35 50.25
C LEU A 5 0.11 -19.71 48.86
N LEU A 6 0.07 -21.00 48.49
CA LEU A 6 0.62 -21.47 47.21
C LEU A 6 -0.24 -21.07 46.00
N LEU A 7 -1.56 -20.90 46.19
CA LEU A 7 -2.47 -20.47 45.13
C LEU A 7 -2.39 -18.96 44.84
N LEU A 8 -1.92 -18.17 45.80
CA LEU A 8 -1.78 -16.71 45.63
C LEU A 8 -0.47 -16.33 44.92
N LEU A 9 0.55 -17.20 44.95
CA LEU A 9 1.82 -17.01 44.25
C LEU A 9 1.80 -17.43 42.77
N LEU A 10 0.80 -18.21 42.33
CA LEU A 10 0.69 -18.64 40.92
C LEU A 10 -0.08 -17.65 40.02
N ALA A 11 -0.70 -16.62 40.58
CA ALA A 11 -1.55 -15.68 39.84
C ALA A 11 -0.82 -14.44 39.29
N LEU A 12 0.50 -14.33 39.51
CA LEU A 12 1.27 -13.12 39.21
C LEU A 12 2.15 -13.18 37.95
N THR A 13 2.16 -14.29 37.20
CA THR A 13 3.06 -14.45 36.04
C THR A 13 2.40 -14.28 34.68
N SER A 14 1.07 -14.14 34.61
CA SER A 14 0.34 -14.05 33.32
C SER A 14 -0.27 -12.67 33.08
N ALA A 15 0.54 -11.62 33.25
CA ALA A 15 0.20 -10.28 32.80
C ALA A 15 1.38 -9.67 32.03
N CYS A 16 1.81 -10.35 30.95
CA CYS A 16 2.38 -9.60 29.82
C CYS A 16 1.21 -8.83 29.21
N ALA A 17 0.93 -7.66 29.79
CA ALA A 17 0.10 -6.66 29.13
C ALA A 17 0.84 -6.27 27.85
N SER A 18 0.35 -6.73 26.71
CA SER A 18 0.70 -6.20 25.41
C SER A 18 0.40 -4.69 25.47
N LEU A 19 1.43 -3.88 25.69
CA LEU A 19 1.28 -2.43 25.64
C LEU A 19 0.75 -2.11 24.23
N PRO A 20 -0.28 -1.26 24.11
CA PRO A 20 -0.68 -0.78 22.79
C PRO A 20 0.54 -0.13 22.16
N GLU A 21 0.99 -0.68 21.03
CA GLU A 21 2.07 -0.11 20.25
C GLU A 21 1.65 1.30 19.83
N VAL A 22 2.24 2.32 20.44
CA VAL A 22 1.99 3.71 20.06
C VAL A 22 2.69 3.93 18.73
N LYS A 23 1.96 3.74 17.63
CA LYS A 23 2.44 4.05 16.29
C LYS A 23 2.77 5.55 16.21
N PRO A 24 3.98 5.94 15.78
CA PRO A 24 4.32 7.36 15.68
C PRO A 24 3.53 8.03 14.54
N SER A 25 2.47 8.77 14.87
CA SER A 25 1.59 9.43 13.89
C SER A 25 2.01 10.83 13.46
N ALA A 26 3.15 11.33 13.95
CA ALA A 26 3.67 12.62 13.55
C ALA A 26 4.44 12.50 12.22
N PRO A 27 4.24 13.44 11.27
CA PRO A 27 5.07 13.52 10.09
C PRO A 27 6.56 13.57 10.45
N ARG A 28 7.33 12.69 9.82
CA ARG A 28 8.78 12.57 9.96
C ARG A 28 9.43 12.98 8.66
N MET A 29 10.58 13.63 8.78
CA MET A 29 11.44 13.95 7.65
C MET A 29 12.49 12.86 7.47
N LEU A 30 12.39 12.07 6.40
CA LEU A 30 13.49 11.20 5.96
C LEU A 30 14.16 11.85 4.77
N ARG A 31 15.39 12.34 4.95
CA ARG A 31 16.20 12.97 3.89
C ARG A 31 15.46 14.09 3.13
N GLY A 32 14.69 14.91 3.85
CA GLY A 32 13.95 16.04 3.25
C GLY A 32 12.55 15.69 2.74
N TYR A 33 12.10 14.44 2.88
CA TYR A 33 10.76 14.01 2.49
C TYR A 33 9.89 13.78 3.73
N GLU A 34 8.73 14.43 3.76
CA GLU A 34 7.74 14.30 4.82
C GLU A 34 6.92 13.01 4.59
N TYR A 35 6.98 12.07 5.53
CA TYR A 35 6.18 10.85 5.54
C TYR A 35 5.74 10.54 6.97
N ILE A 36 4.69 9.75 7.14
CA ILE A 36 4.23 9.30 8.45
C ILE A 36 4.50 7.80 8.53
N PRO A 37 5.24 7.32 9.53
CA PRO A 37 5.57 5.90 9.68
C PRO A 37 4.39 5.10 10.30
N ASP A 38 3.19 5.34 9.80
CA ASP A 38 1.97 4.59 10.10
C ASP A 38 0.93 4.80 8.97
N ASN A 39 -0.34 4.50 9.24
CA ASN A 39 -1.46 4.61 8.30
C ASN A 39 -2.42 5.78 8.57
N THR A 40 -2.05 6.75 9.41
CA THR A 40 -2.93 7.85 9.83
C THR A 40 -3.03 8.98 8.80
N GLY A 41 -2.13 9.01 7.82
CA GLY A 41 -2.12 9.96 6.71
C GLY A 41 -3.32 9.83 5.77
N ARG A 42 -3.50 10.86 4.94
CA ARG A 42 -4.55 10.89 3.91
C ARG A 42 -4.27 9.91 2.76
N TYR A 43 -3.00 9.76 2.42
CA TYR A 43 -2.53 8.96 1.29
C TYR A 43 -1.70 7.79 1.81
N GLN A 44 -2.06 6.58 1.43
CA GLN A 44 -1.41 5.35 1.89
C GLN A 44 -0.38 4.91 0.85
N CYS A 45 0.82 4.55 1.31
CA CYS A 45 1.90 4.14 0.43
C CYS A 45 1.59 2.79 -0.24
N PRO A 46 1.89 2.62 -1.55
CA PRO A 46 1.81 1.31 -2.21
C PRO A 46 2.94 0.35 -1.80
N TYR A 47 3.88 0.80 -0.96
CA TYR A 47 4.97 -0.01 -0.43
C TYR A 47 4.97 0.03 1.09
N THR A 48 5.34 -1.07 1.70
CA THR A 48 5.63 -1.19 3.13
C THR A 48 7.04 -0.69 3.47
N HIS A 49 7.38 -0.50 4.74
CA HIS A 49 8.71 -0.04 5.16
C HIS A 49 9.87 -0.97 4.76
N ASP A 50 9.60 -2.27 4.62
CA ASP A 50 10.55 -3.28 4.15
C ASP A 50 10.72 -3.28 2.61
N GLY A 51 9.98 -2.42 1.91
CA GLY A 51 10.06 -2.23 0.47
C GLY A 51 9.28 -3.25 -0.35
N VAL A 52 8.39 -4.03 0.28
CA VAL A 52 7.44 -4.92 -0.39
C VAL A 52 6.19 -4.13 -0.79
N LEU A 53 5.41 -4.62 -1.76
CA LEU A 53 4.12 -4.02 -2.08
C LEU A 53 3.15 -4.21 -0.91
N ALA A 54 2.36 -3.18 -0.60
CA ALA A 54 1.31 -3.29 0.39
C ALA A 54 0.23 -4.29 -0.07
N GLU A 55 -0.40 -5.02 0.85
CA GLU A 55 -1.36 -6.08 0.51
C GLU A 55 -2.56 -5.56 -0.31
N TRP A 56 -2.97 -4.30 -0.12
CA TRP A 56 -4.02 -3.70 -0.95
C TRP A 56 -3.64 -3.61 -2.43
N VAL A 57 -2.34 -3.48 -2.75
CA VAL A 57 -1.82 -3.49 -4.12
C VAL A 57 -1.95 -4.89 -4.70
N ASP A 58 -1.58 -5.92 -3.94
CA ASP A 58 -1.72 -7.33 -4.31
C ASP A 58 -3.19 -7.72 -4.57
N LYS A 59 -4.10 -7.21 -3.74
CA LYS A 59 -5.55 -7.36 -3.95
C LYS A 59 -6.02 -6.63 -5.20
N ALA A 60 -5.48 -5.44 -5.50
CA ALA A 60 -5.82 -4.71 -6.71
C ALA A 60 -5.38 -5.45 -7.97
N VAL A 61 -4.19 -6.06 -7.95
CA VAL A 61 -3.72 -6.95 -9.02
C VAL A 61 -4.65 -8.17 -9.15
N SER A 62 -4.99 -8.82 -8.04
CA SER A 62 -5.84 -10.02 -8.02
C SER A 62 -7.27 -9.73 -8.50
N ALA A 63 -7.85 -8.59 -8.10
CA ALA A 63 -9.17 -8.15 -8.56
C ALA A 63 -9.19 -7.91 -10.07
N ARG A 64 -8.09 -7.43 -10.65
CA ARG A 64 -7.93 -7.26 -12.11
C ARG A 64 -7.71 -8.59 -12.83
N ALA A 65 -6.91 -9.49 -12.25
CA ALA A 65 -6.69 -10.82 -12.79
C ALA A 65 -7.98 -11.67 -12.80
N GLY A 66 -8.82 -11.55 -11.76
CA GLY A 66 -10.13 -12.20 -11.72
C GLY A 66 -11.13 -11.60 -12.72
N ALA A 67 -11.00 -10.30 -13.04
CA ALA A 67 -11.80 -9.64 -14.08
C ALA A 67 -11.30 -9.93 -15.51
N GLN A 68 -10.07 -10.41 -15.67
CA GLN A 68 -9.40 -10.67 -16.95
C GLN A 68 -8.75 -12.05 -16.88
N ILE A 69 -9.51 -13.11 -17.21
CA ILE A 69 -9.05 -14.50 -17.23
C ILE A 69 -7.68 -14.59 -17.94
N GLY A 70 -6.59 -14.74 -17.16
CA GLY A 70 -5.39 -15.48 -17.61
C GLY A 70 -3.98 -14.86 -17.63
N LYS A 71 -3.63 -13.67 -17.10
CA LYS A 71 -2.23 -13.15 -17.28
C LYS A 71 -1.45 -12.55 -16.10
N ALA A 72 -2.01 -12.43 -14.90
CA ALA A 72 -1.23 -12.02 -13.72
C ALA A 72 -1.59 -12.94 -12.55
N VAL A 73 -0.64 -13.77 -12.13
CA VAL A 73 -0.78 -14.63 -10.93
C VAL A 73 0.22 -14.14 -9.91
N LEU A 74 -0.23 -13.80 -8.70
CA LEU A 74 0.66 -13.60 -7.56
C LEU A 74 1.12 -14.97 -7.05
N GLY A 75 2.42 -15.15 -6.89
CA GLY A 75 2.96 -16.29 -6.16
C GLY A 75 2.79 -16.11 -4.66
N ALA A 76 2.71 -17.22 -3.93
CA ALA A 76 2.45 -17.28 -2.49
C ALA A 76 3.49 -16.59 -1.57
N THR A 77 4.48 -15.90 -2.14
CA THR A 77 5.60 -15.21 -1.46
C THR A 77 5.52 -13.68 -1.56
N GLY A 78 4.37 -13.10 -1.92
CA GLY A 78 4.21 -11.64 -2.06
C GLY A 78 4.87 -11.07 -3.32
N GLY A 79 5.15 -11.93 -4.30
CA GLY A 79 5.74 -11.56 -5.59
C GLY A 79 4.78 -11.84 -6.74
N ILE A 80 4.88 -11.04 -7.80
CA ILE A 80 4.15 -11.27 -9.06
C ILE A 80 4.83 -12.44 -9.78
N VAL A 81 4.23 -13.63 -9.71
CA VAL A 81 4.70 -14.85 -10.40
C VAL A 81 3.85 -15.06 -11.65
N GLY A 82 4.03 -14.14 -12.60
CA GLY A 82 3.51 -14.25 -13.95
C GLY A 82 4.48 -13.56 -14.89
N GLN A 83 4.61 -14.06 -16.13
CA GLN A 83 5.32 -13.39 -17.22
C GLN A 83 4.54 -12.12 -17.63
N VAL A 84 4.46 -11.16 -16.72
CA VAL A 84 4.03 -9.81 -17.00
C VAL A 84 5.25 -9.14 -17.62
N LYS A 85 5.38 -9.23 -18.94
CA LYS A 85 6.13 -8.19 -19.66
C LYS A 85 5.46 -6.88 -19.24
N GLY A 86 6.19 -6.02 -18.51
CA GLY A 86 5.68 -4.75 -17.97
C GLY A 86 4.79 -4.04 -18.98
N ASP A 87 5.21 -3.98 -20.25
CA ASP A 87 4.47 -3.43 -21.38
C ASP A 87 2.99 -3.84 -21.51
N SER A 88 2.61 -5.07 -21.12
CA SER A 88 1.25 -5.58 -21.32
C SER A 88 0.30 -5.23 -20.17
N VAL A 89 0.78 -5.22 -18.93
CA VAL A 89 -0.04 -4.86 -17.76
C VAL A 89 -0.02 -3.35 -17.58
N THR A 90 1.13 -2.68 -17.64
CA THR A 90 1.23 -1.21 -17.59
C THR A 90 0.51 -0.57 -18.79
N GLY A 91 0.62 -1.15 -19.99
CA GLY A 91 -0.10 -0.66 -21.19
C GLY A 91 -1.62 -0.88 -21.15
N LEU A 92 -2.10 -1.85 -20.38
CA LEU A 92 -3.54 -2.07 -20.13
C LEU A 92 -4.03 -1.20 -18.96
N ILE A 93 -3.23 -1.07 -17.90
CA ILE A 93 -3.53 -0.20 -16.77
C ILE A 93 -3.55 1.26 -17.23
N GLY A 94 -2.60 1.73 -18.03
CA GLY A 94 -2.61 3.08 -18.61
C GLY A 94 -3.84 3.36 -19.48
N ARG A 95 -4.30 2.41 -20.30
CA ARG A 95 -5.55 2.55 -21.08
C ARG A 95 -6.80 2.60 -20.20
N THR A 96 -6.79 1.88 -19.08
CA THR A 96 -7.93 1.80 -18.15
C THR A 96 -7.92 2.98 -17.17
N LEU A 97 -6.77 3.49 -16.75
CA LEU A 97 -6.63 4.75 -16.02
C LEU A 97 -7.24 5.89 -16.83
N GLY A 98 -6.96 5.95 -18.14
CA GLY A 98 -7.59 6.93 -19.03
C GLY A 98 -9.13 6.92 -18.98
N GLN A 99 -9.75 5.77 -18.71
CA GLN A 99 -11.20 5.62 -18.55
C GLN A 99 -11.68 5.78 -17.08
N LEU A 100 -10.85 5.41 -16.10
CA LEU A 100 -11.13 5.46 -14.66
C LEU A 100 -10.98 6.86 -14.06
N ILE A 101 -10.03 7.66 -14.56
CA ILE A 101 -9.82 9.07 -14.16
C ILE A 101 -11.12 9.88 -14.36
N GLY A 102 -11.97 9.48 -15.31
CA GLY A 102 -13.25 10.14 -15.58
C GLY A 102 -14.47 9.61 -14.82
N ASN A 103 -14.41 8.46 -14.14
CA ASN A 103 -15.62 7.81 -13.58
C ASN A 103 -15.47 7.38 -12.12
N ALA A 104 -16.03 8.19 -11.21
CA ALA A 104 -16.09 7.91 -9.77
C ALA A 104 -16.68 6.52 -9.44
N ALA A 105 -17.60 6.00 -10.26
CA ALA A 105 -18.16 4.66 -10.08
C ALA A 105 -17.11 3.55 -10.30
N GLY A 106 -16.19 3.74 -11.24
CA GLY A 106 -15.10 2.81 -11.49
C GLY A 106 -14.10 2.74 -10.34
N ARG A 107 -13.76 3.90 -9.75
CA ARG A 107 -12.95 3.99 -8.52
C ARG A 107 -13.64 3.29 -7.35
N ALA A 108 -14.91 3.58 -7.11
CA ALA A 108 -15.68 2.97 -6.02
C ALA A 108 -15.81 1.44 -6.18
N ALA A 109 -16.03 0.96 -7.40
CA ALA A 109 -16.07 -0.47 -7.69
C ALA A 109 -14.72 -1.15 -7.44
N THR A 110 -13.61 -0.51 -7.82
CA THR A 110 -12.25 -1.02 -7.58
C THR A 110 -11.94 -1.08 -6.09
N LEU A 111 -12.20 0.00 -5.36
CA LEU A 111 -12.07 0.04 -3.90
C LEU A 111 -12.89 -1.08 -3.25
N LYS A 112 -14.16 -1.25 -3.63
CA LYS A 112 -15.00 -2.33 -3.11
C LYS A 112 -14.41 -3.72 -3.33
N ARG A 113 -13.80 -3.99 -4.49
CA ARG A 113 -13.19 -5.30 -4.79
C ARG A 113 -11.94 -5.58 -3.96
N ILE A 114 -11.19 -4.55 -3.58
CA ILE A 114 -9.96 -4.71 -2.80
C ILE A 114 -10.17 -4.64 -1.28
N GLY A 115 -11.42 -4.57 -0.81
CA GLY A 115 -11.77 -4.50 0.62
C GLY A 115 -12.01 -3.07 1.15
N GLY A 116 -12.02 -2.08 0.27
CA GLY A 116 -12.33 -0.69 0.59
C GLY A 116 -11.17 0.07 1.23
N TRP A 117 -11.47 1.28 1.69
CA TRP A 117 -10.47 2.15 2.33
C TRP A 117 -9.93 1.63 3.65
N GLU A 118 -10.66 0.73 4.31
CA GLU A 118 -10.20 0.02 5.51
C GLU A 118 -8.98 -0.83 5.18
N THR A 119 -9.11 -1.74 4.20
CA THR A 119 -7.98 -2.57 3.75
C THR A 119 -6.79 -1.74 3.26
N VAL A 120 -7.02 -0.66 2.50
CA VAL A 120 -5.93 0.23 2.05
C VAL A 120 -5.17 0.83 3.24
N ARG A 121 -5.86 1.20 4.33
CA ARG A 121 -5.21 1.73 5.55
C ARG A 121 -4.54 0.64 6.37
N GLU A 122 -5.23 -0.46 6.65
CA GLU A 122 -4.73 -1.50 7.57
C GLU A 122 -3.49 -2.21 7.03
N THR A 123 -3.36 -2.29 5.72
CA THR A 123 -2.27 -3.00 5.04
C THR A 123 -1.12 -2.08 4.63
N SER A 124 -1.18 -0.81 5.00
CA SER A 124 -0.11 0.17 4.80
C SER A 124 0.54 0.52 6.13
N ASP A 125 1.85 0.72 6.13
CA ASP A 125 2.62 1.17 7.30
C ASP A 125 3.33 2.50 7.06
N ILE A 126 3.18 3.07 5.86
CA ILE A 126 3.65 4.40 5.48
C ILE A 126 2.46 5.18 4.92
N SER A 127 2.30 6.43 5.34
CA SER A 127 1.27 7.33 4.83
C SER A 127 1.74 8.77 4.73
N PHE A 128 0.95 9.61 4.07
CA PHE A 128 1.30 11.00 3.74
C PHE A 128 0.11 11.94 3.92
N MET A 129 0.38 13.19 4.31
CA MET A 129 -0.63 14.24 4.35
C MET A 129 -0.93 14.85 2.98
N SER A 130 0.05 14.83 2.07
CA SER A 130 -0.08 15.38 0.72
C SER A 130 0.30 14.35 -0.35
N ILE A 131 -0.36 14.45 -1.50
CA ILE A 131 -0.07 13.59 -2.66
C ILE A 131 1.33 13.86 -3.24
N GLU A 132 1.79 15.11 -3.13
CA GLU A 132 3.12 15.54 -3.55
C GLU A 132 4.22 14.87 -2.72
N SER A 133 4.08 14.84 -1.39
CA SER A 133 5.06 14.20 -0.51
C SER A 133 5.17 12.71 -0.83
N MET A 134 4.04 12.04 -1.09
CA MET A 134 4.01 10.64 -1.52
C MET A 134 4.73 10.46 -2.87
N ALA A 135 4.44 11.29 -3.87
CA ALA A 135 5.06 11.19 -5.19
C ALA A 135 6.58 11.35 -5.13
N ARG A 136 7.05 12.39 -4.42
CA ARG A 136 8.46 12.66 -4.21
C ARG A 136 9.16 11.52 -3.46
N PHE A 137 8.50 10.94 -2.46
CA PHE A 137 8.99 9.77 -1.74
C PHE A 137 9.12 8.54 -2.66
N LEU A 138 8.09 8.23 -3.45
CA LEU A 138 8.10 7.14 -4.42
C LEU A 138 9.21 7.30 -5.47
N ALA A 139 9.37 8.51 -6.01
CA ALA A 139 10.44 8.84 -6.95
C ALA A 139 11.84 8.59 -6.36
N ARG A 140 12.02 8.93 -5.07
CA ARG A 140 13.31 8.83 -4.41
C ARG A 140 13.70 7.39 -4.08
N PHE A 141 12.76 6.63 -3.51
CA PHE A 141 13.07 5.34 -2.89
C PHE A 141 12.72 4.14 -3.77
N TYR A 142 11.72 4.27 -4.64
CA TYR A 142 11.14 3.13 -5.35
C TYR A 142 11.22 3.21 -6.87
N LYS A 143 11.67 4.32 -7.47
CA LYS A 143 11.68 4.47 -8.95
C LYS A 143 12.42 3.36 -9.72
N HIS A 144 13.38 2.70 -9.07
CA HIS A 144 14.17 1.60 -9.65
C HIS A 144 13.68 0.22 -9.19
N HIS A 145 12.57 0.16 -8.46
CA HIS A 145 11.97 -1.08 -8.00
C HIS A 145 11.34 -1.85 -9.19
N PRO A 146 11.47 -3.19 -9.28
CA PRO A 146 10.95 -3.98 -10.41
C PRO A 146 9.44 -3.82 -10.69
N HIS A 147 8.68 -3.41 -9.68
CA HIS A 147 7.23 -3.22 -9.76
C HIS A 147 6.81 -1.76 -9.66
N PHE A 148 7.73 -0.83 -9.91
CA PHE A 148 7.48 0.60 -9.75
C PHE A 148 6.30 1.11 -10.57
N ASP A 149 6.29 0.83 -11.88
CA ASP A 149 5.23 1.33 -12.76
C ASP A 149 3.85 0.79 -12.38
N LEU A 150 3.79 -0.49 -12.00
CA LEU A 150 2.56 -1.10 -11.50
C LEU A 150 2.05 -0.41 -10.23
N ALA A 151 2.95 -0.12 -9.29
CA ALA A 151 2.59 0.57 -8.06
C ALA A 151 2.07 1.98 -8.36
N VAL A 152 2.77 2.75 -9.20
CA VAL A 152 2.36 4.11 -9.62
C VAL A 152 0.97 4.09 -10.26
N ASP A 153 0.76 3.14 -11.15
CA ASP A 153 -0.51 2.94 -11.85
C ASP A 153 -1.66 2.64 -10.87
N LEU A 154 -1.50 1.62 -10.02
CA LEU A 154 -2.53 1.23 -9.05
C LEU A 154 -2.79 2.32 -8.00
N THR A 155 -1.77 3.09 -7.61
CA THR A 155 -1.93 4.30 -6.80
C THR A 155 -2.81 5.33 -7.51
N GLY A 156 -2.60 5.58 -8.80
CA GLY A 156 -3.40 6.51 -9.60
C GLY A 156 -4.88 6.11 -9.75
N GLU A 157 -5.21 4.83 -9.60
CA GLU A 157 -6.60 4.36 -9.65
C GLU A 157 -7.40 4.73 -8.40
N ILE A 158 -6.77 4.61 -7.22
CA ILE A 158 -7.42 4.92 -5.94
C ILE A 158 -7.21 6.38 -5.54
N TYR A 159 -6.20 7.05 -6.09
CA TYR A 159 -5.91 8.47 -5.94
C TYR A 159 -5.76 9.14 -7.33
N PRO A 160 -6.86 9.53 -8.00
CA PRO A 160 -6.78 10.17 -9.32
C PRO A 160 -5.89 11.43 -9.35
N GLU A 161 -5.79 12.15 -8.24
CA GLU A 161 -4.89 13.30 -8.08
C GLU A 161 -3.40 12.93 -8.17
N PHE A 162 -3.04 11.64 -8.02
CA PHE A 162 -1.67 11.15 -8.14
C PHE A 162 -1.20 11.03 -9.58
N VAL A 163 -2.12 10.83 -10.54
CA VAL A 163 -1.80 10.57 -11.94
C VAL A 163 -0.82 11.57 -12.55
N PRO A 164 -1.04 12.91 -12.46
CA PRO A 164 -0.07 13.86 -12.98
C PRO A 164 1.31 13.77 -12.31
N TRP A 165 1.37 13.33 -11.05
CA TRP A 165 2.64 13.10 -10.36
C TRP A 165 3.34 11.83 -10.83
N GLY A 166 2.59 10.75 -11.06
CA GLY A 166 3.11 9.51 -11.63
C GLY A 166 3.82 9.76 -12.97
N GLU A 167 3.21 10.55 -13.85
CA GLU A 167 3.85 10.92 -15.13
C GLU A 167 5.14 11.71 -14.94
N ARG A 168 5.15 12.69 -14.03
CA ARG A 168 6.36 13.45 -13.70
C ARG A 168 7.50 12.54 -13.19
N ILE A 169 7.18 11.51 -12.41
CA ILE A 169 8.21 10.56 -11.96
C ILE A 169 8.82 9.84 -13.16
N ARG A 170 8.00 9.35 -14.10
CA ARG A 170 8.48 8.63 -15.30
C ARG A 170 9.25 9.52 -16.26
N GLN A 171 8.91 10.81 -16.31
CA GLN A 171 9.60 11.83 -17.10
C GLN A 171 10.93 12.28 -16.47
N GLY A 172 11.17 11.94 -15.19
CA GLY A 172 12.37 12.36 -14.47
C GLY A 172 12.30 13.78 -13.90
N ASP A 173 11.08 14.31 -13.74
CA ASP A 173 10.81 15.69 -13.28
C ASP A 173 10.68 15.82 -11.75
N LEU A 174 11.07 14.79 -10.99
CA LEU A 174 11.03 14.71 -9.52
C LEU A 174 12.31 14.14 -8.91
#